data_AF-A0A9D6LVP3-F1
#
_entry.id   AF-A0A9D6LVP3-F1
#
_cell.length_a   1.000
_cell.length_b   1.000
_cell.length_c   1.000
_cell.angle_alpha   90.00
_cell.angle_beta   90.00
_cell.angle_gamma   90.00
#
_symmetry.space_group_name_H-M   'P 1'
#
loop_
_entity.id
_entity.type
_entity.pdbx_description
1 polymer ?
#
loop_
_entity_poly.entity_id
_entity_poly.type
_entity_poly.pdbx_seq_one_letter_code
_entity_poly.pdbx_strand_id
1 'polypeptide(L)' 'MTIGRDSHGRVLVLVHTFSEAAAGEWRIRVISARKATKREARQCEGIGHEEGI' A
#
# COMPACT_ATOMS: atom_id res chain seq x y z
N MET A 1 5.07 -4.63 3.68
CA MET A 1 3.73 -4.83 3.10
C MET A 1 3.05 -3.47 3.11
N THR A 2 2.41 -3.11 2.01
CA THR A 2 1.80 -1.79 1.82
C THR A 2 0.33 -1.98 1.48
N ILE A 3 -0.55 -1.13 2.02
CA ILE A 3 -1.99 -1.16 1.76
C ILE A 3 -2.39 0.18 1.16
N GLY A 4 -3.16 0.16 0.08
CA GLY A 4 -3.60 1.37 -0.60
C GLY A 4 -4.81 1.13 -1.49
N ARG A 5 -5.34 2.20 -2.07
CA ARG A 5 -6.45 2.16 -3.03
C ARG A 5 -5.92 2.25 -4.46
N ASP A 6 -6.53 1.50 -5.36
CA ASP A 6 -6.34 1.70 -6.80
C ASP A 6 -7.22 2.84 -7.33
N SER A 7 -7.10 3.14 -8.62
CA SER A 7 -7.88 4.19 -9.30
C SER A 7 -9.41 3.95 -9.30
N HIS A 8 -9.85 2.74 -8.99
CA HIS A 8 -11.27 2.36 -8.90
C HIS A 8 -11.74 2.24 -7.44
N GLY A 9 -10.93 2.69 -6.47
CA GLY A 9 -11.25 2.66 -5.05
C GLY A 9 -11.13 1.27 -4.41
N ARG A 10 -10.58 0.26 -5.10
CA ARG A 10 -10.38 -1.07 -4.52
C ARG A 10 -9.16 -1.05 -3.60
N VAL A 11 -9.33 -1.54 -2.37
CA VAL A 11 -8.21 -1.66 -1.43
C VAL A 11 -7.38 -2.90 -1.77
N LEU A 12 -6.09 -2.68 -1.98
CA LEU A 12 -5.10 -3.69 -2.33
C LEU A 12 -4.04 -3.78 -1.25
N VAL A 13 -3.55 -5.00 -1.07
CA VAL A 13 -2.36 -5.32 -0.29
C VAL A 13 -1.24 -5.63 -1.27
N LEU A 14 -0.13 -4.92 -1.15
CA LEU A 14 1.10 -5.13 -1.89
C LEU A 14 2.16 -5.76 -0.98
N VAL A 15 2.64 -6.94 -1.37
CA VAL A 15 3.78 -7.58 -0.73
C VAL A 15 5.01 -7.28 -1.57
N HIS A 16 5.99 -6.63 -0.97
CA HIS A 16 7.22 -6.23 -1.64
C HIS A 16 8.42 -6.34 -0.72
N THR A 17 9.61 -6.46 -1.30
CA THR A 17 10.86 -6.16 -0.62
C THR A 17 11.34 -4.77 -1.02
N PHE A 18 12.08 -4.14 -0.13
CA PHE A 18 12.74 -2.86 -0.34
C PHE A 18 14.23 -3.02 -0.05
N SER A 19 15.08 -2.46 -0.90
CA SER A 19 16.52 -2.42 -0.72
C SER A 19 17.12 -1.19 -1.39
N GLU A 20 18.16 -0.62 -0.82
CA GLU A 20 19.00 0.37 -1.51
C GLU A 20 19.83 -0.33 -2.60
N ALA A 21 19.80 0.20 -3.83
CA ALA A 21 20.55 -0.32 -4.96
C ALA A 21 21.84 0.47 -5.20
N ALA A 22 21.79 1.77 -4.95
CA ALA A 22 22.90 2.72 -4.96
C ALA A 22 22.52 3.93 -4.08
N ALA A 23 23.46 4.85 -3.84
CA ALA A 23 23.19 6.05 -3.06
C ALA A 23 22.03 6.86 -3.67
N GLY A 24 20.91 6.95 -2.94
CA GLY A 24 19.70 7.64 -3.40
C GLY A 24 18.86 6.87 -4.43
N GLU A 25 19.17 5.59 -4.68
CA GLU A 25 18.40 4.72 -5.56
C GLU A 25 17.85 3.53 -4.77
N TRP A 26 16.54 3.32 -4.85
CA TRP A 26 15.86 2.23 -4.17
C TRP A 26 15.24 1.26 -5.14
N ARG A 27 15.44 -0.03 -4.87
CA ARG A 27 14.79 -1.13 -5.57
C ARG A 27 13.63 -1.64 -4.73
N ILE A 28 12.44 -1.60 -5.33
CA ILE A 28 11.24 -2.23 -4.79
C ILE A 28 10.92 -3.42 -5.70
N ARG A 29 10.95 -4.64 -5.14
CA ARG A 29 10.50 -5.83 -5.86
C ARG A 29 9.11 -6.20 -5.39
N VAL A 30 8.13 -6.05 -6.26
CA VAL A 30 6.77 -6.53 -6.01
C VAL A 30 6.77 -8.06 -6.12
N ILE A 31 6.33 -8.71 -5.05
CA ILE A 31 6.21 -10.17 -4.97
C ILE A 31 4.79 -10.60 -5.30
N SER A 32 3.80 -9.91 -4.72
CA SER A 32 2.39 -10.18 -5.00
C SER A 32 1.51 -8.97 -4.73
N ALA A 33 0.36 -8.96 -5.40
CA ALA A 33 -0.73 -8.02 -5.16
C ALA A 33 -2.01 -8.84 -4.95
N ARG A 34 -2.77 -8.51 -3.92
CA ARG A 34 -4.08 -9.14 -3.68
C ARG A 34 -5.11 -8.15 -3.17
N LYS A 35 -6.38 -8.51 -3.31
CA LYS A 35 -7.47 -7.79 -2.65
C LYS A 35 -7.27 -7.80 -1.13
N ALA A 36 -7.47 -6.65 -0.50
CA ALA A 36 -7.48 -6.56 0.95
C ALA A 36 -8.67 -7.34 1.53
N THR A 37 -8.47 -7.97 2.67
CA THR A 37 -9.56 -8.50 3.48
C THR A 37 -10.38 -7.35 4.09
N LYS A 38 -11.59 -7.62 4.57
CA LYS A 38 -12.44 -6.60 5.23
C LYS A 38 -11.73 -5.92 6.41
N ARG A 39 -10.90 -6.67 7.15
CA ARG A 39 -10.13 -6.13 8.29
C ARG A 39 -9.03 -5.19 7.82
N GLU A 40 -8.27 -5.59 6.80
CA GLU A 40 -7.20 -4.77 6.21
C GLU A 40 -7.76 -3.49 5.56
N ALA A 41 -8.92 -3.60 4.89
CA ALA A 41 -9.60 -2.45 4.31
C ALA A 41 -10.00 -1.41 5.37
N ARG A 42 -10.59 -1.85 6.49
CA ARG A 42 -10.93 -0.96 7.61
C ARG A 42 -9.72 -0.28 8.23
N GLN A 43 -8.60 -0.99 8.36
CA GLN A 43 -7.36 -0.41 8.87
C GLN A 43 -6.83 0.70 7.95
N CYS A 44 -7.01 0.55 6.63
CA CYS A 44 -6.66 1.58 5.64
C CYS A 44 -7.64 2.77 5.65
N GLU A 45 -8.91 2.54 5.99
CA GLU A 45 -9.95 3.58 6.06
C GLU A 45 -9.83 4.49 7.29
N GLY A 46 -9.30 3.97 8.40
CA GLY A 46 -9.04 4.75 9.62
C GLY A 46 -7.94 5.80 9.50
N ILE A 47 -7.28 5.89 8.34
CA ILE A 47 -6.23 6.87 8.01
C ILE A 47 -6.77 8.03 7.16
N GLY A 48 -8.09 8.09 6.92
CA GLY A 48 -8.74 9.05 6.02
C GLY A 48 -9.69 10.06 6.67
N HIS A 49 -9.49 10.44 7.95
CA HIS A 49 -10.20 11.55 8.59
C HIS A 49 -9.25 12.68 8.97
N GLU A 50 -8.35 13.10 8.08
CA GLU A 50 -7.75 14.44 8.08
C GLU A 50 -7.60 14.84 6.61
N GLU A 51 -7.57 16.13 6.30
CA GLU A 51 -7.76 16.75 4.98
C GLU A 51 -9.23 17.02 4.57
N GLY A 52 -9.91 17.73 5.46
CA GLY A 52 -11.03 18.62 5.14
C GLY A 52 -10.92 19.92 5.92
N ILE A 53 -10.02 20.83 5.50
CA ILE A 53 -10.09 22.29 5.75
C ILE A 53 -9.57 23.00 4.49
#